data_AF-A0A2M8EK12-F1
#
_entry.id   AF-A0A2M8EK12-F1
#
_cell.length_a   1.000
_cell.length_b   1.000
_cell.length_c   1.000
_cell.angle_alpha   90.00
_cell.angle_beta   90.00
_cell.angle_gamma   90.00
#
_symmetry.space_group_name_H-M   'P 1'
#
loop_
_entity.id
_entity.type
_entity.pdbx_description
1 polymer ?
#
loop_
_entity_poly.entity_id
_entity_poly.type
_entity_poly.pdbx_seq_one_letter_code
_entity_poly.pdbx_strand_id
1 'polypeptide(L)'
;MRKRILLLSLLLPILFFGSFVLAQEEAGDETTTTLEQETADISSTLPNPGLTPDHPLYFLDTLGENIGLFLTRSPEGKAEKAFSYAEEKLAEAKSTADKGKDKATEKAVGRYEGYVGKATENLGKAKALGRDIGALAEKVSEATLKHQAVLSGVYDKLLAKGNEKAAEAVLKAMEGAMNGHETALQAISNAQRKSEIEAKGKRVKEAVETKTKGPGRPQE
;
A
#
# COMPACT_ATOMS: atom_id res chain seq x y z
N MET A 1 71.74 37.57 -14.21
CA MET A 1 70.92 37.40 -15.43
C MET A 1 70.60 35.92 -15.62
N ARG A 2 69.32 35.60 -15.80
CA ARG A 2 68.73 34.43 -16.48
C ARG A 2 69.02 32.99 -15.98
N LYS A 3 67.96 32.43 -15.38
CA LYS A 3 67.26 31.15 -15.67
C LYS A 3 68.12 29.86 -15.83
N ARG A 4 67.74 28.82 -15.08
CA ARG A 4 67.03 27.59 -15.51
C ARG A 4 67.32 26.46 -14.51
N ILE A 5 66.31 26.04 -13.75
CA ILE A 5 66.36 24.82 -12.94
C ILE A 5 65.88 23.69 -13.86
N LEU A 6 66.79 22.76 -14.18
CA LEU A 6 66.52 21.53 -14.90
C LEU A 6 65.96 20.49 -13.91
N LEU A 7 64.70 20.12 -14.08
CA LEU A 7 64.10 18.93 -13.47
C LEU A 7 64.54 17.71 -14.28
N LEU A 8 65.33 16.82 -13.68
CA LEU A 8 65.65 15.51 -14.25
C LEU A 8 64.85 14.44 -13.49
N SER A 9 63.91 13.83 -14.20
CA SER A 9 63.05 12.74 -13.77
C SER A 9 63.84 11.48 -13.45
N LEU A 10 63.63 10.89 -12.27
CA LEU A 10 63.99 9.50 -11.99
C LEU A 10 62.70 8.68 -11.85
N LEU A 11 62.53 7.75 -12.79
CA LEU A 11 61.39 6.87 -12.96
C LEU A 11 61.64 5.58 -12.16
N LEU A 12 60.76 5.24 -11.22
CA LEU A 12 60.80 3.99 -10.45
C LEU A 12 59.54 3.18 -10.79
N PRO A 13 59.65 1.89 -11.20
CA PRO A 13 58.51 1.10 -11.64
C PRO A 13 57.68 0.64 -10.44
N ILE A 14 56.38 0.94 -10.45
CA ILE A 14 55.41 0.41 -9.49
C ILE A 14 55.10 -1.03 -9.90
N LEU A 15 55.60 -1.98 -9.09
CA LEU A 15 55.19 -3.38 -9.12
C LEU A 15 53.70 -3.47 -8.78
N PHE A 16 52.90 -3.77 -9.81
CA PHE A 16 51.48 -4.04 -9.72
C PHE A 16 51.28 -5.44 -9.13
N PHE A 17 51.27 -5.55 -7.80
CA PHE A 17 50.80 -6.76 -7.12
C PHE A 17 49.27 -6.73 -7.12
N GLY A 18 48.69 -7.49 -8.05
CA GLY A 18 47.25 -7.70 -8.12
C GLY A 18 46.75 -8.43 -6.88
N SER A 19 45.91 -7.76 -6.10
CA SER A 19 44.95 -8.43 -5.24
C SER A 19 43.67 -8.63 -6.05
N PHE A 20 43.49 -9.86 -6.50
CA PHE A 20 42.22 -10.38 -6.97
C PHE A 20 41.26 -10.30 -5.77
N VAL A 21 40.42 -9.27 -5.73
CA VAL A 21 39.30 -9.21 -4.79
C VAL A 21 38.25 -10.18 -5.33
N LEU A 22 38.05 -11.29 -4.61
CA LEU A 22 36.89 -12.14 -4.80
C LEU A 22 35.68 -11.29 -4.40
N ALA A 23 34.94 -10.79 -5.39
CA ALA A 23 33.63 -10.20 -5.16
C ALA A 23 32.71 -11.30 -4.61
N GLN A 24 32.43 -11.22 -3.31
CA GLN A 24 31.37 -11.99 -2.69
C GLN A 24 30.05 -11.36 -3.15
N GLU A 25 29.32 -12.10 -3.99
CA GLU A 25 27.91 -11.82 -4.29
C GLU A 25 27.12 -12.04 -3.00
N GLU A 26 26.99 -10.99 -2.18
CA GLU A 26 25.92 -10.95 -1.20
C GLU A 26 24.61 -10.82 -1.99
N ALA A 27 23.85 -11.91 -2.02
CA ALA A 27 22.42 -11.90 -2.32
C ALA A 27 21.70 -11.12 -1.21
N GLY A 28 21.88 -9.80 -1.21
CA GLY A 28 21.09 -8.85 -0.45
C GLY A 28 19.71 -8.75 -1.09
N ASP A 29 18.69 -8.89 -0.27
CA ASP A 29 17.28 -8.87 -0.63
C ASP A 29 16.86 -7.56 -1.32
N GLU A 30 16.88 -7.56 -2.67
CA GLU A 30 16.36 -6.45 -3.50
C GLU A 30 14.85 -6.24 -3.29
N THR A 31 14.15 -7.22 -2.71
CA THR A 31 12.70 -7.19 -2.49
C THR A 31 12.31 -6.24 -1.36
N THR A 32 13.07 -6.19 -0.26
CA THR A 32 12.75 -5.34 0.90
C THR A 32 12.98 -3.85 0.60
N THR A 33 14.06 -3.51 -0.10
CA THR A 33 14.39 -2.12 -0.44
C THR A 33 13.36 -1.51 -1.40
N THR A 34 12.85 -2.31 -2.34
CA THR A 34 11.84 -1.86 -3.32
C THR A 34 10.47 -1.65 -2.67
N LEU A 35 10.08 -2.53 -1.74
CA LEU A 35 8.80 -2.42 -1.03
C LEU A 35 8.79 -1.24 -0.06
N GLU A 36 9.86 -0.98 0.70
CA GLU A 36 9.93 0.16 1.61
C GLU A 36 9.88 1.50 0.86
N GLN A 37 10.57 1.62 -0.28
CA GLN A 37 10.51 2.82 -1.11
C GLN A 37 9.14 2.99 -1.79
N GLU A 38 8.52 1.91 -2.30
CA GLU A 38 7.15 1.94 -2.84
C GLU A 38 6.13 2.26 -1.72
N THR A 39 6.32 1.79 -0.48
CA THR A 39 5.45 2.14 0.66
C THR A 39 5.51 3.63 1.00
N ALA A 40 6.71 4.24 0.95
CA ALA A 40 6.90 5.65 1.22
C ALA A 40 6.24 6.50 0.12
N ASP A 41 6.41 6.13 -1.14
CA ASP A 41 5.76 6.78 -2.27
C ASP A 41 4.23 6.67 -2.18
N ILE A 42 3.69 5.48 -1.92
CA ILE A 42 2.24 5.28 -1.74
C ILE A 42 1.74 6.09 -0.53
N SER A 43 2.45 6.08 0.58
CA SER A 43 2.08 6.84 1.76
C SER A 43 2.01 8.35 1.48
N SER A 44 2.83 8.87 0.58
CA SER A 44 2.81 10.30 0.20
C SER A 44 1.60 10.66 -0.67
N THR A 45 0.93 9.66 -1.26
CA THR A 45 -0.25 9.84 -2.12
C THR A 45 -1.59 9.68 -1.42
N LEU A 46 -1.60 9.21 -0.15
CA LEU A 46 -2.85 9.14 0.61
C LEU A 46 -3.43 10.53 0.87
N PRO A 47 -4.78 10.65 0.93
CA PRO A 47 -5.41 11.91 1.29
C PRO A 47 -5.08 12.32 2.72
N ASN A 48 -5.44 13.55 3.08
CA ASN A 48 -5.35 14.00 4.46
C ASN A 48 -6.28 13.14 5.35
N PRO A 49 -5.81 12.61 6.50
CA PRO A 49 -6.62 11.81 7.42
C PRO A 49 -7.78 12.56 8.08
N GLY A 50 -7.86 13.90 7.96
CA GLY A 50 -8.98 14.67 8.50
C GLY A 50 -9.15 14.50 10.01
N LEU A 51 -10.40 14.28 10.45
CA LEU A 51 -10.71 13.97 11.84
C LEU A 51 -10.49 12.47 12.08
N THR A 52 -9.57 12.12 12.96
CA THR A 52 -9.30 10.71 13.31
C THR A 52 -10.27 10.17 14.37
N PRO A 53 -10.41 8.83 14.53
CA PRO A 53 -11.40 8.24 15.44
C PRO A 53 -11.20 8.53 16.93
N ASP A 54 -10.04 9.05 17.34
CA ASP A 54 -9.75 9.52 18.69
C ASP A 54 -10.24 10.96 18.97
N HIS A 55 -10.74 11.68 17.96
CA HIS A 55 -11.28 13.03 18.13
C HIS A 55 -12.77 13.00 18.61
N PRO A 56 -13.17 13.84 19.58
CA PRO A 56 -14.55 13.85 20.10
C PRO A 56 -15.65 14.11 19.06
N LEU A 57 -15.32 14.87 18.01
CA LEU A 57 -16.25 15.23 16.93
C LEU A 57 -16.22 14.25 15.74
N TYR A 58 -15.57 13.09 15.85
CA TYR A 58 -15.50 12.10 14.77
C TYR A 58 -16.87 11.57 14.31
N PHE A 59 -17.90 11.69 15.16
CA PHE A 59 -19.26 11.34 14.78
C PHE A 59 -19.82 12.25 13.68
N LEU A 60 -19.35 13.50 13.56
CA LEU A 60 -19.76 14.43 12.49
C LEU A 60 -19.18 14.00 11.14
N ASP A 61 -17.93 13.56 11.12
CA ASP A 61 -17.31 12.97 9.94
C ASP A 61 -18.14 11.77 9.43
N THR A 62 -18.41 10.83 10.34
CA THR A 62 -19.25 9.66 10.07
C THR A 62 -20.65 10.02 9.54
N LEU A 63 -21.27 11.07 10.10
CA LEU A 63 -22.58 11.55 9.65
C LEU A 63 -22.50 12.12 8.24
N GLY A 64 -21.48 12.94 7.96
CA GLY A 64 -21.25 13.53 6.64
C GLY A 64 -21.05 12.49 5.55
N GLU A 65 -20.27 11.45 5.82
CA GLU A 65 -20.06 10.34 4.89
C GLU A 65 -21.37 9.58 4.59
N ASN A 66 -22.17 9.29 5.62
CA ASN A 66 -23.44 8.59 5.46
C ASN A 66 -24.45 9.43 4.67
N ILE A 67 -24.55 10.74 4.95
CA ILE A 67 -25.37 11.68 4.16
C ILE A 67 -24.85 11.73 2.72
N GLY A 68 -23.53 11.81 2.54
CA GLY A 68 -22.88 11.82 1.24
C GLY A 68 -23.23 10.61 0.40
N LEU A 69 -23.15 9.40 0.97
CA LEU A 69 -23.56 8.17 0.30
C LEU A 69 -25.07 8.11 0.03
N PHE A 70 -25.89 8.58 0.97
CA PHE A 70 -27.34 8.58 0.83
C PHE A 70 -27.82 9.49 -0.32
N LEU A 71 -27.24 10.69 -0.43
CA LEU A 71 -27.59 11.66 -1.47
C LEU A 71 -27.04 11.29 -2.86
N THR A 72 -26.03 10.42 -2.92
CA THR A 72 -25.48 9.95 -4.18
C THR A 72 -26.39 8.89 -4.77
N ARG A 73 -27.05 9.15 -5.91
CA ARG A 73 -28.10 8.27 -6.43
C ARG A 73 -27.58 7.14 -7.31
N SER A 74 -26.53 7.37 -8.08
CA SER A 74 -26.00 6.37 -9.00
C SER A 74 -25.05 5.37 -8.30
N PRO A 75 -25.04 4.09 -8.70
CA PRO A 75 -24.13 3.12 -8.13
C PRO A 75 -22.66 3.45 -8.44
N GLU A 76 -22.32 3.93 -9.63
CA GLU A 76 -20.95 4.35 -9.96
C GLU A 76 -20.49 5.52 -9.08
N GLY A 77 -21.36 6.51 -8.82
CA GLY A 77 -21.05 7.61 -7.91
C GLY A 77 -20.93 7.15 -6.46
N LYS A 78 -21.76 6.19 -6.03
CA LYS A 78 -21.64 5.57 -4.69
C LYS A 78 -20.35 4.79 -4.55
N ALA A 79 -19.93 4.08 -5.60
CA ALA A 79 -18.69 3.33 -5.63
C ALA A 79 -17.48 4.27 -5.48
N GLU A 80 -17.44 5.33 -6.29
CA GLU A 80 -16.37 6.34 -6.22
C GLU A 80 -16.30 7.01 -4.86
N LYS A 81 -17.44 7.46 -4.32
CA LYS A 81 -17.50 8.12 -3.02
C LYS A 81 -17.17 7.18 -1.86
N ALA A 82 -17.66 5.94 -1.88
CA ALA A 82 -17.26 4.95 -0.88
C ALA A 82 -15.76 4.68 -0.95
N PHE A 83 -15.18 4.62 -2.16
CA PHE A 83 -13.75 4.41 -2.32
C PHE A 83 -12.91 5.59 -1.78
N SER A 84 -13.33 6.83 -2.02
CA SER A 84 -12.64 7.99 -1.43
C SER A 84 -12.67 7.97 0.09
N TYR A 85 -13.79 7.53 0.70
CA TYR A 85 -13.85 7.36 2.15
C TYR A 85 -12.94 6.23 2.63
N ALA A 86 -12.79 5.14 1.86
CA ALA A 86 -11.80 4.12 2.18
C ALA A 86 -10.39 4.72 2.21
N GLU A 87 -9.98 5.46 1.17
CA GLU A 87 -8.65 6.10 1.12
C GLU A 87 -8.40 7.03 2.33
N GLU A 88 -9.43 7.78 2.74
CA GLU A 88 -9.38 8.62 3.94
C GLU A 88 -9.24 7.80 5.23
N LYS A 89 -10.03 6.74 5.40
CA LYS A 89 -9.94 5.90 6.61
C LYS A 89 -8.61 5.13 6.67
N LEU A 90 -8.00 4.81 5.52
CA LEU A 90 -6.65 4.26 5.48
C LEU A 90 -5.60 5.28 5.94
N ALA A 91 -5.75 6.54 5.54
CA ALA A 91 -4.91 7.63 6.03
C ALA A 91 -5.07 7.81 7.55
N GLU A 92 -6.29 7.75 8.08
CA GLU A 92 -6.56 7.75 9.52
C GLU A 92 -5.87 6.59 10.23
N ALA A 93 -5.99 5.37 9.70
CA ALA A 93 -5.38 4.17 10.25
C ALA A 93 -3.85 4.33 10.36
N LYS A 94 -3.21 4.82 9.29
CA LYS A 94 -1.78 5.12 9.31
C LYS A 94 -1.44 6.20 10.35
N SER A 95 -2.13 7.33 10.32
CA SER A 95 -1.88 8.46 11.24
C SER A 95 -2.01 8.07 12.70
N THR A 96 -3.04 7.29 13.03
CA THR A 96 -3.29 6.81 14.40
C THR A 96 -2.28 5.74 14.82
N ALA A 97 -1.86 4.86 13.90
CA ALA A 97 -0.82 3.87 14.17
C ALA A 97 0.53 4.53 14.45
N ASP A 98 0.91 5.54 13.66
CA ASP A 98 2.13 6.32 13.85
C ASP A 98 2.12 7.06 15.20
N LYS A 99 0.94 7.46 15.70
CA LYS A 99 0.73 8.07 17.03
C LYS A 99 0.55 7.04 18.16
N GLY A 100 0.61 5.74 17.86
CA GLY A 100 0.40 4.67 18.82
C GLY A 100 -1.01 4.61 19.43
N LYS A 101 -2.03 5.06 18.71
CA LYS A 101 -3.44 5.10 19.14
C LYS A 101 -4.19 3.85 18.68
N ASP A 102 -3.81 2.69 19.21
CA ASP A 102 -4.22 1.41 18.64
C ASP A 102 -5.74 1.19 18.52
N LYS A 103 -6.54 1.65 19.51
CA LYS A 103 -8.02 1.57 19.41
C LYS A 103 -8.58 2.42 18.28
N ALA A 104 -7.97 3.59 18.03
CA ALA A 104 -8.36 4.44 16.92
C ALA A 104 -7.91 3.83 15.59
N THR A 105 -6.73 3.19 15.57
CA THR A 105 -6.23 2.42 14.42
C THR A 105 -7.16 1.25 14.08
N GLU A 106 -7.51 0.39 15.05
CA GLU A 106 -8.46 -0.73 14.87
C GLU A 106 -9.78 -0.24 14.27
N LYS A 107 -10.30 0.88 14.79
CA LYS A 107 -11.53 1.49 14.29
C LYS A 107 -11.38 2.02 12.86
N ALA A 108 -10.32 2.77 12.56
CA ALA A 108 -10.08 3.29 11.21
C ALA A 108 -9.92 2.17 10.17
N VAL A 109 -9.17 1.10 10.52
CA VAL A 109 -8.95 -0.09 9.68
C VAL A 109 -10.26 -0.81 9.38
N GLY A 110 -11.11 -1.05 10.40
CA GLY A 110 -12.41 -1.68 10.18
C GLY A 110 -13.35 -0.84 9.30
N ARG A 111 -13.24 0.49 9.39
CA ARG A 111 -14.01 1.39 8.52
C ARG A 111 -13.47 1.42 7.09
N TYR A 112 -12.16 1.40 6.91
CA TYR A 112 -11.51 1.22 5.61
C TYR A 112 -12.05 -0.04 4.92
N GLU A 113 -12.03 -1.18 5.60
CA GLU A 113 -12.55 -2.46 5.09
C GLU A 113 -14.03 -2.33 4.66
N GLY A 114 -14.86 -1.74 5.53
CA GLY A 114 -16.28 -1.52 5.24
C GLY A 114 -16.53 -0.62 4.02
N TYR A 115 -15.71 0.41 3.82
CA TYR A 115 -15.83 1.31 2.66
C TYR A 115 -15.30 0.68 1.36
N VAL A 116 -14.24 -0.13 1.41
CA VAL A 116 -13.81 -0.95 0.26
C VAL A 116 -14.94 -1.90 -0.14
N GLY A 117 -15.57 -2.58 0.81
CA GLY A 117 -16.70 -3.47 0.54
C GLY A 117 -17.89 -2.74 -0.12
N LYS A 118 -18.26 -1.55 0.38
CA LYS A 118 -19.30 -0.73 -0.24
C LYS A 118 -18.91 -0.28 -1.66
N ALA A 119 -17.65 0.07 -1.87
CA ALA A 119 -17.17 0.51 -3.19
C ALA A 119 -17.30 -0.62 -4.22
N THR A 120 -16.86 -1.83 -3.88
CA THR A 120 -16.87 -2.99 -4.78
C THR A 120 -18.29 -3.53 -5.00
N GLU A 121 -19.15 -3.50 -3.97
CA GLU A 121 -20.57 -3.81 -4.11
C GLU A 121 -21.25 -2.88 -5.13
N ASN A 122 -21.00 -1.57 -5.03
CA ASN A 122 -21.60 -0.60 -5.93
C ASN A 122 -20.97 -0.63 -7.34
N LEU A 123 -19.68 -0.97 -7.48
CA LEU A 123 -19.08 -1.30 -8.78
C LEU A 123 -19.81 -2.46 -9.45
N GLY A 124 -20.08 -3.54 -8.70
CA GLY A 124 -20.85 -4.69 -9.20
C GLY A 124 -22.25 -4.29 -9.67
N LYS A 125 -22.96 -3.47 -8.90
CA LYS A 125 -24.29 -2.92 -9.28
C LYS A 125 -24.21 -2.07 -10.54
N ALA A 126 -23.23 -1.17 -10.63
CA ALA A 126 -23.04 -0.32 -11.80
C ALA A 126 -22.76 -1.15 -13.07
N LYS A 127 -21.89 -2.16 -12.96
CA LYS A 127 -21.60 -3.12 -14.04
C LYS A 127 -22.86 -3.85 -14.51
N ALA A 128 -23.66 -4.35 -13.57
CA ALA A 128 -24.91 -5.06 -13.88
C ALA A 128 -25.94 -4.18 -14.59
N LEU A 129 -25.90 -2.86 -14.37
CA LEU A 129 -26.73 -1.88 -15.07
C LEU A 129 -26.13 -1.43 -16.42
N GLY A 130 -25.01 -2.02 -16.87
CA GLY A 130 -24.35 -1.65 -18.12
C GLY A 130 -23.68 -0.28 -18.09
N ARG A 131 -23.35 0.24 -16.90
CA ARG A 131 -22.61 1.50 -16.77
C ARG A 131 -21.16 1.31 -17.18
N ASP A 132 -20.59 2.31 -17.84
CA ASP A 132 -19.16 2.34 -18.10
C ASP A 132 -18.43 2.70 -16.80
N ILE A 133 -17.77 1.70 -16.22
CA ILE A 133 -17.02 1.80 -14.97
C ILE A 133 -15.55 1.41 -15.13
N GLY A 134 -15.06 1.24 -16.36
CA GLY A 134 -13.73 0.68 -16.62
C GLY A 134 -12.61 1.45 -15.91
N ALA A 135 -12.63 2.78 -16.03
CA ALA A 135 -11.64 3.65 -15.38
C ALA A 135 -11.74 3.63 -13.85
N LEU A 136 -12.97 3.62 -13.31
CA LEU A 136 -13.17 3.54 -11.86
C LEU A 136 -12.71 2.19 -11.30
N ALA A 137 -13.01 1.10 -12.01
CA ALA A 137 -12.57 -0.25 -11.67
C ALA A 137 -11.04 -0.38 -11.71
N GLU A 138 -10.39 0.20 -12.72
CA GLU A 138 -8.93 0.28 -12.80
C GLU A 138 -8.34 1.02 -11.59
N LYS A 139 -8.87 2.23 -11.29
CA LYS A 139 -8.45 3.01 -10.12
C LYS A 139 -8.57 2.21 -8.83
N VAL A 140 -9.74 1.61 -8.57
CA VAL A 140 -9.98 0.83 -7.35
C VAL A 140 -9.03 -0.35 -7.28
N SER A 141 -8.86 -1.09 -8.38
CA SER A 141 -8.01 -2.28 -8.43
C SER A 141 -6.53 -1.95 -8.16
N GLU A 142 -5.99 -0.90 -8.77
CA GLU A 142 -4.60 -0.50 -8.54
C GLU A 142 -4.37 0.08 -7.15
N ALA A 143 -5.30 0.92 -6.66
CA ALA A 143 -5.17 1.56 -5.37
C ALA A 143 -5.27 0.54 -4.23
N THR A 144 -6.17 -0.47 -4.29
CA THR A 144 -6.22 -1.50 -3.25
C THR A 144 -4.98 -2.40 -3.20
N LEU A 145 -4.25 -2.57 -4.31
CA LEU A 145 -2.91 -3.18 -4.28
C LEU A 145 -1.92 -2.29 -3.53
N LYS A 146 -1.91 -1.00 -3.83
CA LYS A 146 -1.05 -0.03 -3.14
C LYS A 146 -1.37 0.04 -1.64
N HIS A 147 -2.65 -0.06 -1.27
CA HIS A 147 -3.08 -0.04 0.13
C HIS A 147 -2.48 -1.18 0.96
N GLN A 148 -2.08 -2.30 0.36
CA GLN A 148 -1.41 -3.40 1.07
C GLN A 148 -0.12 -2.96 1.74
N ALA A 149 0.66 -2.11 1.07
CA ALA A 149 1.89 -1.56 1.62
C ALA A 149 1.61 -0.75 2.90
N VAL A 150 0.59 0.10 2.87
CA VAL A 150 0.19 0.92 4.01
C VAL A 150 -0.35 0.06 5.15
N LEU A 151 -1.27 -0.87 4.86
CA LEU A 151 -1.82 -1.79 5.84
C LEU A 151 -0.73 -2.65 6.46
N SER A 152 0.22 -3.14 5.67
CA SER A 152 1.37 -3.88 6.17
C SER A 152 2.22 -3.04 7.13
N GLY A 153 2.48 -1.76 6.81
CA GLY A 153 3.18 -0.85 7.72
C GLY A 153 2.38 -0.47 8.97
N VAL A 154 1.05 -0.62 8.97
CA VAL A 154 0.20 -0.49 10.17
C VAL A 154 0.25 -1.77 10.99
N TYR A 155 0.18 -2.94 10.34
CA TYR A 155 0.30 -4.25 10.96
C TYR A 155 1.60 -4.39 11.77
N ASP A 156 2.74 -4.05 11.16
CA ASP A 156 4.06 -4.15 11.82
C ASP A 156 4.13 -3.28 13.08
N LYS A 157 3.57 -2.06 13.04
CA LYS A 157 3.55 -1.15 14.20
C LYS A 157 2.69 -1.70 15.34
N LEU A 158 1.57 -2.32 15.03
CA LEU A 158 0.68 -2.91 16.04
C LEU A 158 1.32 -4.15 16.67
N LEU A 159 1.98 -5.01 15.87
CA LEU A 159 2.73 -6.16 16.37
C LEU A 159 3.92 -5.75 17.24
N ALA A 160 4.70 -4.73 16.82
CA ALA A 160 5.83 -4.22 17.60
C ALA A 160 5.40 -3.70 18.99
N LYS A 161 4.12 -3.36 19.15
CA LYS A 161 3.51 -2.94 20.42
C LYS A 161 2.78 -4.05 21.18
N GLY A 162 2.80 -5.28 20.67
CA GLY A 162 2.10 -6.43 21.26
C GLY A 162 0.58 -6.37 21.15
N ASN A 163 0.02 -5.58 20.22
CA ASN A 163 -1.42 -5.46 20.02
C ASN A 163 -1.92 -6.41 18.92
N GLU A 164 -1.91 -7.70 19.22
CA GLU A 164 -2.27 -8.77 18.29
C GLU A 164 -3.71 -8.64 17.77
N LYS A 165 -4.66 -8.25 18.63
CA LYS A 165 -6.06 -8.07 18.24
C LYS A 165 -6.21 -6.98 17.18
N ALA A 166 -5.56 -5.83 17.37
CA ALA A 166 -5.62 -4.76 16.37
C ALA A 166 -4.87 -5.17 15.08
N ALA A 167 -3.78 -5.93 15.19
CA ALA A 167 -3.07 -6.48 14.04
C ALA A 167 -3.93 -7.47 13.23
N GLU A 168 -4.74 -8.31 13.89
CA GLU A 168 -5.70 -9.20 13.24
C GLU A 168 -6.76 -8.43 12.44
N ALA A 169 -7.26 -7.30 12.97
CA ALA A 169 -8.16 -6.42 12.22
C ALA A 169 -7.49 -5.88 10.94
N VAL A 170 -6.18 -5.64 10.96
CA VAL A 170 -5.42 -5.24 9.77
C VAL A 170 -5.31 -6.37 8.76
N LEU A 171 -5.08 -7.61 9.20
CA LEU A 171 -5.07 -8.78 8.29
C LEU A 171 -6.41 -8.92 7.55
N LYS A 172 -7.52 -8.76 8.28
CA LYS A 172 -8.87 -8.76 7.69
C LYS A 172 -9.07 -7.63 6.69
N ALA A 173 -8.54 -6.44 6.97
CA ALA A 173 -8.55 -5.33 6.01
C ALA A 173 -7.66 -5.57 4.77
N MET A 174 -6.52 -6.24 4.93
CA MET A 174 -5.65 -6.64 3.82
C MET A 174 -6.35 -7.65 2.91
N GLU A 175 -7.03 -8.64 3.49
CA GLU A 175 -7.89 -9.57 2.77
C GLU A 175 -9.03 -8.85 2.04
N GLY A 176 -9.76 -7.97 2.74
CA GLY A 176 -10.82 -7.17 2.15
C GLY A 176 -10.34 -6.30 0.97
N ALA A 177 -9.13 -5.75 1.07
CA ALA A 177 -8.50 -4.99 0.00
C ALA A 177 -8.09 -5.87 -1.19
N MET A 178 -7.61 -7.10 -0.96
CA MET A 178 -7.34 -8.08 -2.01
C MET A 178 -8.62 -8.53 -2.72
N ASN A 179 -9.67 -8.84 -1.96
CA ASN A 179 -10.97 -9.18 -2.52
C ASN A 179 -11.56 -8.00 -3.33
N GLY A 180 -11.35 -6.77 -2.86
CA GLY A 180 -11.72 -5.56 -3.57
C GLY A 180 -10.93 -5.37 -4.86
N HIS A 181 -9.62 -5.63 -4.84
CA HIS A 181 -8.76 -5.67 -6.02
C HIS A 181 -9.30 -6.66 -7.06
N GLU A 182 -9.53 -7.91 -6.67
CA GLU A 182 -9.99 -8.98 -7.55
C GLU A 182 -11.37 -8.67 -8.15
N THR A 183 -12.29 -8.15 -7.35
CA THR A 183 -13.63 -7.73 -7.80
C THR A 183 -13.55 -6.59 -8.83
N ALA A 184 -12.76 -5.56 -8.54
CA ALA A 184 -12.57 -4.43 -9.44
C ALA A 184 -11.84 -4.84 -10.73
N LEU A 185 -10.83 -5.71 -10.63
CA LEU A 185 -10.09 -6.26 -11.77
C LEU A 185 -11.02 -6.97 -12.77
N GLN A 186 -12.03 -7.69 -12.27
CA GLN A 186 -13.03 -8.33 -13.13
C GLN A 186 -13.93 -7.32 -13.87
N ALA A 187 -14.05 -6.09 -13.38
CA ALA A 187 -14.82 -5.02 -14.01
C ALA A 187 -14.03 -4.20 -15.05
N ILE A 188 -12.71 -4.40 -15.15
CA ILE A 188 -11.87 -3.76 -16.18
C ILE A 188 -12.17 -4.37 -17.56
N SER A 189 -12.57 -3.52 -18.50
CA SER A 189 -12.91 -3.91 -19.88
C SER A 189 -11.69 -4.07 -20.80
N ASN A 190 -10.62 -3.32 -20.56
CA ASN A 190 -9.39 -3.41 -21.33
C ASN A 190 -8.60 -4.67 -20.93
N ALA A 191 -8.53 -5.66 -21.83
CA ALA A 191 -7.89 -6.95 -21.57
C ALA A 191 -6.38 -6.84 -21.27
N GLN A 192 -5.67 -5.93 -21.97
CA GLN A 192 -4.24 -5.74 -21.74
C GLN A 192 -4.00 -5.15 -20.35
N ARG A 193 -4.67 -4.05 -20.01
CA ARG A 193 -4.52 -3.41 -18.69
C ARG A 193 -4.95 -4.35 -17.55
N LYS A 194 -6.03 -5.11 -17.76
CA LYS A 194 -6.45 -6.16 -16.83
C LYS A 194 -5.33 -7.19 -16.59
N SER A 195 -4.70 -7.70 -17.64
CA SER A 195 -3.61 -8.67 -17.51
C SER A 195 -2.39 -8.11 -16.78
N GLU A 196 -2.03 -6.85 -17.04
CA GLU A 196 -0.92 -6.16 -16.37
C GLU A 196 -1.20 -6.01 -14.86
N ILE A 197 -2.40 -5.56 -14.51
CA ILE A 197 -2.80 -5.35 -13.12
C ILE A 197 -2.95 -6.69 -12.37
N GLU A 198 -3.44 -7.74 -13.04
CA GLU A 198 -3.52 -9.09 -12.47
C GLU A 198 -2.12 -9.63 -12.10
N ALA A 199 -1.13 -9.43 -12.99
CA ALA A 199 0.24 -9.84 -12.73
C ALA A 199 0.84 -9.09 -11.53
N LYS A 200 0.56 -7.77 -11.39
CA LYS A 200 0.93 -7.01 -10.20
C LYS A 200 0.24 -7.56 -8.95
N GLY A 201 -1.05 -7.88 -9.04
CA GLY A 201 -1.84 -8.42 -7.93
C GLY A 201 -1.27 -9.73 -7.38
N LYS A 202 -0.87 -10.67 -8.26
CA LYS A 202 -0.23 -11.94 -7.85
C LYS A 202 1.04 -11.71 -7.03
N ARG A 203 1.93 -10.81 -7.50
CA ARG A 203 3.17 -10.47 -6.78
C ARG A 203 2.89 -9.86 -5.40
N VAL A 204 1.94 -8.94 -5.31
CA VAL A 204 1.57 -8.30 -4.04
C VAL A 204 0.95 -9.33 -3.08
N LYS A 205 0.09 -10.22 -3.57
CA LYS A 205 -0.52 -11.30 -2.77
C LYS A 205 0.55 -12.23 -2.18
N GLU A 206 1.51 -12.66 -2.99
CA GLU A 206 2.65 -13.48 -2.53
C GLU A 206 3.49 -12.74 -1.47
N ALA A 207 3.79 -11.46 -1.68
CA ALA A 207 4.53 -10.65 -0.72
C ALA A 207 3.77 -10.46 0.62
N VAL A 208 2.44 -10.30 0.56
CA VAL A 208 1.60 -10.20 1.77
C VAL A 208 1.53 -11.54 2.49
N GLU A 209 1.34 -12.65 1.78
CA GLU A 209 1.26 -13.98 2.39
C GLU A 209 2.57 -14.39 3.06
N THR A 210 3.70 -14.16 2.40
CA THR A 210 5.03 -14.46 2.96
C THR A 210 5.28 -13.68 4.26
N LYS A 211 4.89 -12.39 4.29
CA LYS A 211 5.05 -11.54 5.47
C LYS A 211 4.12 -11.94 6.62
N THR A 212 2.86 -12.26 6.33
CA THR A 212 1.83 -12.53 7.35
C THR A 212 1.87 -13.96 7.90
N LYS A 213 2.46 -14.92 7.18
CA LYS A 213 2.65 -16.30 7.65
C LYS A 213 3.90 -16.50 8.53
N GLY A 214 4.87 -15.57 8.50
CA GLY A 214 6.14 -15.66 9.24
C GLY A 214 7.06 -16.81 8.76
N PRO A 215 8.35 -16.82 9.13
CA PRO A 215 9.26 -17.92 8.77
C PRO A 215 8.84 -19.20 9.51
N GLY A 216 8.30 -20.17 8.78
CA GLY A 216 8.17 -21.56 9.21
C GLY A 216 7.16 -21.84 10.33
N ARG A 217 5.88 -21.96 9.97
CA ARG A 217 5.05 -23.00 10.57
C ARG A 217 4.96 -24.14 9.55
N PRO A 218 5.44 -25.37 9.87
CA PRO A 218 5.35 -26.48 8.93
C PRO A 218 3.89 -26.72 8.59
N GLN A 219 3.64 -27.09 7.34
CA GLN A 219 2.30 -27.54 6.94
C GLN A 219 2.06 -28.87 7.66
N GLU A 220 1.11 -28.87 8.60
CA GLU A 220 0.57 -30.08 9.20
C GLU A 220 -0.30 -30.85 8.20
#